data_AF-A0A6B3UQW0-F1
#
_entry.id   AF-A0A6B3UQW0-F1
#
_cell.length_a   1.000
_cell.length_b   1.000
_cell.length_c   1.000
_cell.angle_alpha   90.00
_cell.angle_beta   90.00
_cell.angle_gamma   90.00
#
_symmetry.space_group_name_H-M   'P 1'
#
loop_
_entity.id
_entity.type
_entity.pdbx_description
1 polymer ?
#
loop_
_entity_poly.entity_id
_entity_poly.type
_entity_poly.pdbx_seq_one_letter_code
_entity_poly.pdbx_strand_id
1 'polypeptide(L)'
;MLIGLTIRDVVLVESLDLVVGPGLTVLTGETGAGKSIILDSLGLATGARADAGLVRAGADRAVVTAGFALPAGHPAWAVLAEKELDFDPGEDLVLRRQLGADGRSRAFVNDQAVSVGVLKELGEALLEVHGQHETVGLLDARTHRSLLDAYGGLEPKVTAVRAAWKAWRDAVSAAESLRERAARAAAEAEELTARLAELDRLDPKVGEELQLAEERAILGASEKAMADIASAREALGGDQLSSRMAAAFRALDHARTRAVQAGAGEDNVVVQRLRAAAEAVDRALVEAQEAIAAVDNAADAFDFEPGRLDKAEERLFALRAAARKLNVLTDDLPAERLRIAEALRLIEDSETALNHAAAAAAAAEGAYRDAAGTLSAARADAGARLAEVV
;
A
#
# COMPACT_ATOMS: atom_id res chain seq x y z
N MET A 1 7.92 -21.59 51.59
CA MET A 1 7.08 -21.31 52.77
C MET A 1 7.58 -20.07 53.48
N LEU A 2 6.72 -19.36 54.19
CA LEU A 2 7.12 -18.29 55.11
C LEU A 2 7.93 -18.90 56.28
N ILE A 3 9.12 -18.38 56.53
CA ILE A 3 10.01 -18.85 57.61
C ILE A 3 10.12 -17.84 58.76
N GLY A 4 9.82 -16.57 58.49
CA GLY A 4 9.79 -15.55 59.54
C GLY A 4 9.17 -14.23 59.13
N LEU A 5 8.71 -13.48 60.12
CA LEU A 5 8.15 -12.14 60.00
C LEU A 5 8.71 -11.23 61.09
N THR A 6 9.41 -10.19 60.69
CA THR A 6 9.98 -9.16 61.57
C THR A 6 9.19 -7.87 61.38
N ILE A 7 8.65 -7.34 62.48
CA ILE A 7 7.82 -6.12 62.50
C ILE A 7 8.48 -5.11 63.44
N ARG A 8 8.61 -3.87 62.98
CA ARG A 8 9.10 -2.74 63.79
C ARG A 8 8.14 -1.55 63.60
N ASP A 9 7.72 -0.97 64.72
CA ASP A 9 6.89 0.25 64.78
C ASP A 9 5.59 0.23 63.97
N VAL A 10 4.85 -0.89 64.01
CA VAL A 10 3.54 -1.02 63.35
C VAL A 10 2.40 -0.99 64.38
N VAL A 11 1.50 -0.02 64.26
CA VAL A 11 0.32 0.18 65.12
C VAL A 11 0.68 0.15 66.62
N LEU A 12 0.46 -0.97 67.32
CA LEU A 12 0.78 -1.14 68.75
C LEU A 12 2.13 -1.85 68.98
N VAL A 13 2.74 -2.42 67.95
CA VAL A 13 3.95 -3.24 68.03
C VAL A 13 5.19 -2.36 67.83
N GLU A 14 6.00 -2.23 68.87
CA GLU A 14 7.34 -1.62 68.78
C GLU A 14 8.31 -2.57 68.07
N SER A 15 8.36 -3.83 68.51
CA SER A 15 9.21 -4.86 67.92
C SER A 15 8.56 -6.25 68.07
N LEU A 16 8.52 -7.02 66.99
CA LEU A 16 8.14 -8.43 66.97
C LEU A 16 9.05 -9.18 66.00
N ASP A 17 9.54 -10.35 66.42
CA ASP A 17 10.21 -11.31 65.55
C ASP A 17 9.47 -12.65 65.69
N LEU A 18 8.79 -13.06 64.62
CA LEU A 18 8.03 -14.29 64.55
C LEU A 18 8.77 -15.29 63.66
N VAL A 19 9.05 -16.48 64.18
CA VAL A 19 9.58 -17.61 63.40
C VAL A 19 8.42 -18.55 63.07
N VAL A 20 8.30 -18.95 61.81
CA VAL A 20 7.20 -19.78 61.32
C VAL A 20 7.75 -21.12 60.84
N GLY A 21 7.22 -22.21 61.40
CA GLY A 21 7.57 -23.58 61.01
C GLY A 21 6.69 -24.13 59.88
N PRO A 22 7.06 -25.28 59.31
CA PRO A 22 6.25 -25.93 58.28
C PRO A 22 4.93 -26.46 58.86
N GLY A 23 3.90 -26.55 58.01
CA GLY A 23 2.60 -27.10 58.39
C GLY A 23 1.65 -26.06 58.98
N LEU A 24 0.88 -26.46 60.00
CA LEU A 24 -0.17 -25.61 60.59
C LEU A 24 0.39 -24.78 61.74
N THR A 25 0.39 -23.45 61.57
CA THR A 25 0.68 -22.50 62.65
C THR A 25 -0.63 -21.86 63.13
N VAL A 26 -0.94 -21.99 64.42
CA VAL A 26 -2.15 -21.41 65.02
C VAL A 26 -1.76 -20.24 65.92
N LEU A 27 -2.30 -19.06 65.64
CA LEU A 27 -2.14 -17.87 66.48
C LEU A 27 -3.36 -17.72 67.40
N THR A 28 -3.13 -17.75 68.71
CA THR A 28 -4.16 -17.61 69.75
C THR A 28 -3.88 -16.40 70.66
N GLY A 29 -4.90 -15.82 71.28
CA GLY A 29 -4.75 -14.70 72.21
C GLY A 29 -6.11 -14.21 72.76
N GLU A 30 -6.09 -13.23 73.66
CA GLU A 30 -7.30 -12.67 74.28
C GLU A 30 -8.09 -11.72 73.37
N THR A 31 -7.41 -11.01 72.46
CA THR A 31 -8.03 -10.04 71.53
C THR A 31 -7.63 -10.32 70.08
N GLY A 32 -8.51 -9.99 69.13
CA GLY A 32 -8.26 -10.15 67.69
C GLY A 32 -7.22 -9.18 67.12
N ALA A 33 -6.83 -8.13 67.86
CA ALA A 33 -5.96 -7.07 67.37
C ALA A 33 -4.55 -7.57 67.00
N GLY A 34 -3.96 -8.48 67.79
CA GLY A 34 -2.62 -9.01 67.50
C GLY A 34 -2.57 -9.84 66.22
N LYS A 35 -3.63 -10.62 65.95
CA LYS A 35 -3.76 -11.38 64.69
C LYS A 35 -3.87 -10.45 63.49
N SER A 36 -4.73 -9.43 63.57
CA SER A 36 -4.91 -8.46 62.49
C SER A 36 -3.61 -7.72 62.21
N ILE A 37 -2.87 -7.26 63.23
CA ILE A 37 -1.59 -6.56 63.04
C ILE A 37 -0.57 -7.46 62.32
N ILE A 38 -0.49 -8.75 62.67
CA ILE A 38 0.41 -9.70 61.99
C ILE A 38 0.02 -9.88 60.52
N LEU A 39 -1.28 -10.04 60.22
CA LEU A 39 -1.76 -10.20 58.84
C LEU A 39 -1.59 -8.93 58.01
N ASP A 40 -1.89 -7.76 58.57
CA ASP A 40 -1.70 -6.46 57.92
C ASP A 40 -0.21 -6.20 57.64
N SER A 41 0.65 -6.57 58.59
CA SER A 41 2.11 -6.46 58.41
C SER A 41 2.62 -7.41 57.34
N LEU A 42 2.16 -8.66 57.33
CA LEU A 42 2.50 -9.62 56.29
C LEU A 42 2.04 -9.12 54.91
N GLY A 43 0.80 -8.65 54.81
CA GLY A 43 0.28 -8.03 53.59
C GLY A 43 1.10 -6.82 53.14
N LEU A 44 1.49 -5.94 54.07
CA LEU A 44 2.35 -4.79 53.79
C LEU A 44 3.72 -5.21 53.24
N ALA A 45 4.33 -6.26 53.80
CA ALA A 45 5.59 -6.81 53.31
C ALA A 45 5.47 -7.42 51.90
N THR A 46 4.28 -7.92 51.54
CA THR A 46 4.00 -8.55 50.24
C THR A 46 3.20 -7.67 49.29
N GLY A 47 3.27 -6.34 49.45
CA GLY A 47 2.76 -5.39 48.45
C GLY A 47 1.29 -4.99 48.56
N ALA A 48 0.63 -5.29 49.69
CA ALA A 48 -0.69 -4.73 49.99
C ALA A 48 -0.63 -3.20 50.11
N ARG A 49 -1.78 -2.55 49.94
CA ARG A 49 -1.87 -1.09 50.02
C ARG A 49 -1.48 -0.61 51.41
N ALA A 50 -0.49 0.28 51.47
CA ALA A 50 -0.05 0.89 52.71
C ALA A 50 -0.96 2.05 53.12
N ASP A 51 -1.37 2.08 54.38
CA ASP A 51 -2.00 3.23 55.04
C ASP A 51 -0.99 3.81 56.05
N ALA A 52 -0.77 5.13 56.02
CA ALA A 52 0.11 5.81 56.98
C ALA A 52 -0.35 5.60 58.43
N GLY A 53 -1.63 5.31 58.66
CA GLY A 53 -2.18 4.91 59.97
C GLY A 53 -1.60 3.59 60.52
N LEU A 54 -0.87 2.82 59.73
CA LEU A 54 -0.13 1.64 60.20
C LEU A 54 1.15 1.99 60.96
N VAL A 55 1.68 3.21 60.83
CA VAL A 55 2.88 3.64 61.56
C VAL A 55 2.51 3.89 63.02
N ARG A 56 3.24 3.29 63.95
CA ARG A 56 3.03 3.46 65.39
C ARG A 56 3.12 4.94 65.78
N ALA A 57 2.20 5.38 66.64
CA ALA A 57 2.19 6.76 67.13
C ALA A 57 3.51 7.12 67.81
N GLY A 58 4.16 8.19 67.33
CA GLY A 58 5.46 8.66 67.84
C GLY A 58 6.68 8.06 67.14
N ALA A 59 6.51 7.16 66.17
CA ALA A 59 7.60 6.64 65.34
C ALA A 59 7.66 7.35 63.98
N ASP A 60 8.87 7.51 63.44
CA ASP A 60 9.08 8.15 62.13
C ASP A 60 8.70 7.23 60.95
N ARG A 61 8.82 5.91 61.14
CA ARG A 61 8.54 4.89 60.13
C ARG A 61 8.23 3.52 60.72
N ALA A 62 7.44 2.73 60.01
CA ALA A 62 7.26 1.31 60.20
C ALA A 62 8.15 0.50 59.24
N VAL A 63 8.65 -0.66 59.70
CA VAL A 63 9.42 -1.59 58.88
C VAL A 63 8.89 -3.01 59.08
N VAL A 64 8.57 -3.69 57.97
CA VAL A 64 8.19 -5.10 57.99
C VAL A 64 9.07 -5.89 57.04
N THR A 65 9.56 -7.04 57.49
CA THR A 65 10.37 -7.97 56.70
C THR A 65 9.79 -9.37 56.79
N ALA A 66 9.49 -9.99 55.65
CA ALA A 66 9.00 -11.36 55.55
C ALA A 66 10.04 -12.21 54.82
N GLY A 67 10.47 -13.33 55.42
CA GLY A 67 11.42 -14.27 54.86
C GLY A 67 10.72 -15.53 54.36
N PHE A 68 11.14 -16.02 53.19
CA PHE A 68 10.57 -17.21 52.54
C PHE A 68 11.66 -18.17 52.08
N ALA A 69 11.56 -19.44 52.47
CA ALA A 69 12.35 -20.53 51.89
C ALA A 69 11.57 -21.18 50.75
N LEU A 70 12.03 -21.08 49.51
CA LEU A 70 11.28 -21.56 48.33
C LEU A 70 12.00 -22.71 47.61
N PRO A 71 11.27 -23.68 47.03
CA PRO A 71 11.89 -24.69 46.18
C PRO A 71 12.42 -24.04 44.88
N ALA A 72 13.45 -24.64 44.27
CA ALA A 72 14.09 -24.12 43.06
C ALA A 72 13.13 -23.92 41.86
N GLY A 73 12.02 -24.67 41.81
CA GLY A 73 11.01 -24.56 40.74
C GLY A 73 9.86 -23.60 41.02
N HIS A 74 9.93 -22.77 42.08
CA HIS A 74 8.82 -21.90 42.46
C HIS A 74 8.59 -20.76 41.43
N PRO A 75 7.34 -20.40 41.07
CA PRO A 75 7.05 -19.37 40.06
C PRO A 75 7.57 -17.97 40.42
N ALA A 76 7.75 -17.68 41.71
CA ALA A 76 8.34 -16.41 42.17
C ALA A 76 9.73 -16.12 41.55
N TRP A 77 10.52 -17.16 41.23
CA TRP A 77 11.83 -16.98 40.58
C TRP A 77 11.73 -16.44 39.16
N ALA A 78 10.67 -16.82 38.42
CA ALA A 78 10.41 -16.28 37.09
C ALA A 78 10.08 -14.78 37.16
N VAL A 79 9.35 -14.36 38.20
CA VAL A 79 9.05 -12.93 38.44
C VAL A 79 10.35 -12.15 38.68
N LEU A 80 11.26 -12.65 39.51
CA LEU A 80 12.56 -11.99 39.73
C LEU A 80 13.39 -11.90 38.44
N ALA A 81 13.45 -12.99 37.67
CA ALA A 81 14.17 -13.02 36.40
C ALA A 81 13.59 -12.03 35.37
N GLU A 82 12.26 -11.93 35.27
CA GLU A 82 11.60 -10.97 34.36
C GLU A 82 11.91 -9.51 34.73
N LYS A 83 12.07 -9.22 36.02
CA LYS A 83 12.40 -7.87 36.51
C LYS A 83 13.90 -7.62 36.64
N GLU A 84 14.73 -8.54 36.12
CA GLU A 84 16.20 -8.44 36.13
C GLU A 84 16.78 -8.25 37.54
N LEU A 85 16.16 -8.86 38.56
CA LEU A 85 16.66 -8.85 39.93
C LEU A 85 17.64 -10.00 40.15
N ASP A 86 18.77 -9.72 40.80
CA ASP A 86 19.75 -10.76 41.13
C ASP A 86 19.17 -11.71 42.20
N PHE A 87 19.31 -13.02 41.99
CA PHE A 87 18.96 -14.05 42.99
C PHE A 87 19.81 -15.31 42.79
N ASP A 88 20.05 -16.06 43.88
CA ASP A 88 20.67 -17.39 43.83
C ASP A 88 19.60 -18.49 44.07
N PRO A 89 19.40 -19.46 43.14
CA PRO A 89 18.52 -20.60 43.34
C PRO A 89 18.92 -21.50 44.53
N GLY A 90 18.55 -21.08 45.74
CA GLY A 90 18.92 -21.73 47.00
C GLY A 90 18.98 -20.79 48.19
N GLU A 91 18.96 -19.48 47.97
CA GLU A 91 18.86 -18.49 49.05
C GLU A 91 17.40 -18.25 49.49
N ASP A 92 17.24 -17.76 50.71
CA ASP A 92 15.93 -17.33 51.21
C ASP A 92 15.52 -16.01 50.55
N LEU A 93 14.26 -15.93 50.13
CA LEU A 93 13.67 -14.71 49.59
C LEU A 93 13.20 -13.80 50.73
N VAL A 94 13.75 -12.60 50.80
CA VAL A 94 13.44 -11.60 51.82
C VAL A 94 12.73 -10.41 51.21
N LEU A 95 11.46 -10.23 51.58
CA LEU A 95 10.65 -9.08 51.19
C LEU A 95 10.60 -8.07 52.33
N ARG A 96 11.05 -6.84 52.08
CA ARG A 96 11.06 -5.77 53.10
C ARG A 96 10.31 -4.54 52.62
N ARG A 97 9.40 -4.06 53.46
CA ARG A 97 8.65 -2.82 53.26
C ARG A 97 8.97 -1.81 54.36
N GLN A 98 9.24 -0.57 53.96
CA GLN A 98 9.36 0.58 54.86
C GLN A 98 8.25 1.57 54.54
N LEU A 99 7.57 2.09 55.57
CA LEU A 99 6.50 3.07 55.44
C LEU A 99 6.76 4.22 56.42
N GLY A 100 6.97 5.43 55.89
CA GLY A 100 7.12 6.64 56.69
C GLY A 100 5.77 7.16 57.19
N ALA A 101 5.78 7.88 58.31
CA ALA A 101 4.60 8.58 58.82
C ALA A 101 4.06 9.66 57.84
N ASP A 102 4.91 10.09 56.89
CA ASP A 102 4.56 10.99 55.78
C ASP A 102 3.87 10.28 54.61
N GLY A 103 3.63 8.96 54.72
CA GLY A 103 3.02 8.12 53.69
C GLY A 103 3.99 7.67 52.59
N ARG A 104 5.26 8.09 52.62
CA ARG A 104 6.25 7.59 51.65
C ARG A 104 6.61 6.16 51.98
N SER A 105 6.72 5.34 50.93
CA SER A 105 6.97 3.91 51.12
C SER A 105 8.06 3.41 50.19
N ARG A 106 8.93 2.54 50.72
CA ARG A 106 10.05 1.91 50.01
C ARG A 106 9.93 0.40 50.12
N ALA A 107 10.27 -0.31 49.04
CA ALA A 107 10.24 -1.76 48.96
C ALA A 107 11.60 -2.31 48.59
N PHE A 108 11.90 -3.48 49.13
CA PHE A 108 13.13 -4.20 48.86
C PHE A 108 12.86 -5.70 48.71
N VAL A 109 13.63 -6.34 47.84
CA VAL A 109 13.72 -7.79 47.65
C VAL A 109 15.20 -8.14 47.75
N ASN A 110 15.61 -9.00 48.69
CA ASN A 110 17.02 -9.37 48.90
C ASN A 110 17.96 -8.14 48.89
N ASP A 111 17.59 -7.12 49.66
CA ASP A 111 18.24 -5.80 49.78
C ASP A 111 18.28 -4.91 48.52
N GLN A 112 17.77 -5.37 47.38
CA GLN A 112 17.61 -4.58 46.17
C GLN A 112 16.31 -3.75 46.24
N ALA A 113 16.37 -2.47 45.88
CA ALA A 113 15.21 -1.59 45.89
C ALA A 113 14.27 -1.88 44.71
N VAL A 114 12.98 -2.10 44.98
CA VAL A 114 11.97 -2.45 43.96
C VAL A 114 10.72 -1.57 44.06
N SER A 115 9.86 -1.64 43.05
CA SER A 115 8.54 -1.02 43.10
C SER A 115 7.58 -1.82 43.99
N VAL A 116 6.51 -1.16 44.47
CA VAL A 116 5.40 -1.84 45.18
C VAL A 116 4.75 -2.91 44.31
N GLY A 117 4.70 -2.68 42.99
CA GLY A 117 4.10 -3.61 42.04
C GLY A 117 4.83 -4.95 42.01
N VAL A 118 6.18 -4.92 42.09
CA VAL A 118 6.99 -6.14 42.15
C VAL A 118 6.72 -6.91 43.45
N LEU A 119 6.64 -6.23 44.60
CA LEU A 119 6.25 -6.90 45.85
C LEU A 119 4.86 -7.51 45.78
N LYS A 120 3.91 -6.84 45.11
CA LYS A 120 2.55 -7.33 44.94
C LYS A 120 2.51 -8.58 44.06
N GLU A 121 3.21 -8.56 42.93
CA GLU A 121 3.32 -9.70 42.00
C GLU A 121 3.98 -10.90 42.67
N LEU A 122 5.05 -10.68 43.46
CA LEU A 122 5.65 -11.71 44.29
C LEU A 122 4.69 -12.19 45.38
N GLY A 123 3.98 -11.29 46.06
CA GLY A 123 3.01 -11.60 47.09
C GLY A 123 1.89 -12.53 46.60
N GLU A 124 1.35 -12.27 45.42
CA GLU A 124 0.33 -13.10 44.75
C GLU A 124 0.84 -14.51 44.43
N ALA A 125 2.14 -14.68 44.19
CA ALA A 125 2.76 -15.99 43.97
C ALA A 125 3.12 -16.72 45.27
N LEU A 126 3.28 -16.01 46.39
CA LEU A 126 3.83 -16.54 47.65
C LEU A 126 2.79 -16.82 48.72
N LEU A 127 1.70 -16.03 48.75
CA LEU A 127 0.70 -16.06 49.80
C LEU A 127 -0.70 -16.09 49.21
N GLU A 128 -1.54 -16.93 49.79
CA GLU A 128 -2.99 -16.86 49.61
C GLU A 128 -3.61 -16.53 50.98
N VAL A 129 -4.28 -15.38 51.08
CA VAL A 129 -4.88 -14.87 52.33
C VAL A 129 -6.40 -14.98 52.24
N HIS A 130 -6.99 -15.82 53.09
CA HIS A 130 -8.44 -15.99 53.17
C HIS A 130 -9.03 -15.13 54.30
N GLY A 131 -10.04 -14.30 53.99
CA GLY A 131 -10.62 -13.31 54.92
C GLY A 131 -11.88 -12.62 54.41
N GLN A 132 -12.37 -11.60 55.14
CA GLN A 132 -13.67 -10.96 54.86
C GLN A 132 -13.70 -10.03 53.62
N HIS A 133 -12.59 -9.85 52.91
CA HIS A 133 -12.47 -8.94 51.76
C HIS A 133 -11.79 -9.65 50.56
N GLU A 134 -12.34 -10.77 50.10
CA GLU A 134 -11.76 -11.54 48.99
C GLU A 134 -12.01 -10.88 47.62
N THR A 135 -10.94 -10.69 46.85
CA THR A 135 -11.01 -10.35 45.42
C THR A 135 -9.95 -11.09 44.58
N VAL A 136 -9.07 -11.88 45.21
CA VAL A 136 -7.92 -12.56 44.58
C VAL A 136 -7.82 -13.97 45.15
N GLY A 137 -7.68 -14.99 44.29
CA GLY A 137 -7.62 -16.41 44.66
C GLY A 137 -8.74 -17.25 44.03
N LEU A 138 -9.29 -18.20 44.78
CA LEU A 138 -10.38 -19.09 44.37
C LEU A 138 -11.70 -18.42 43.96
N LEU A 139 -11.89 -17.12 44.24
CA LEU A 139 -13.06 -16.36 43.79
C LEU A 139 -12.83 -15.57 42.49
N ASP A 140 -11.62 -15.55 41.92
CA ASP A 140 -11.39 -14.93 40.61
C ASP A 140 -11.85 -15.88 39.50
N ALA A 141 -12.97 -15.55 38.85
CA ALA A 141 -13.54 -16.33 37.75
C ALA A 141 -12.56 -16.59 36.59
N ARG A 142 -11.50 -15.78 36.45
CA ARG A 142 -10.45 -15.97 35.43
C ARG A 142 -9.61 -17.23 35.67
N THR A 143 -9.44 -17.66 36.92
CA THR A 143 -8.66 -18.85 37.28
C THR A 143 -9.49 -20.14 37.21
N HIS A 144 -10.82 -20.03 37.29
CA HIS A 144 -11.74 -21.18 37.29
C HIS A 144 -11.66 -22.01 36.02
N ARG A 145 -11.45 -21.38 34.87
CA ARG A 145 -11.39 -22.09 33.59
C ARG A 145 -10.23 -23.07 33.53
N SER A 146 -9.03 -22.67 33.96
CA SER A 146 -7.87 -23.55 33.98
C SER A 146 -8.02 -24.67 35.01
N LEU A 147 -8.68 -24.39 36.14
CA LEU A 147 -8.97 -25.41 37.16
C LEU A 147 -9.94 -26.48 36.62
N LEU A 148 -11.00 -26.04 35.92
CA LEU A 148 -11.94 -26.94 35.26
C LEU A 148 -11.27 -27.78 34.17
N ASP A 149 -10.42 -27.15 33.35
CA ASP A 149 -9.67 -27.85 32.31
C ASP A 149 -8.72 -28.90 32.90
N ALA A 150 -8.04 -28.57 34.00
CA ALA A 150 -7.16 -29.50 34.71
C ALA A 150 -7.94 -30.68 35.33
N TYR A 151 -9.07 -30.41 36.00
CA TYR A 151 -9.94 -31.43 36.56
C TYR A 151 -10.47 -32.39 35.49
N GLY A 152 -10.90 -31.85 34.34
CA GLY A 152 -11.43 -32.65 33.24
C GLY A 152 -10.38 -33.34 32.38
N GLY A 153 -9.07 -33.11 32.61
CA GLY A 153 -8.00 -33.61 31.74
C GLY A 153 -8.07 -33.06 30.31
N LEU A 154 -8.50 -31.81 30.15
CA LEU A 154 -8.88 -31.21 28.86
C LEU A 154 -7.71 -30.54 28.12
N GLU A 155 -6.49 -30.56 28.66
CA GLU A 155 -5.32 -29.88 28.09
C GLU A 155 -5.06 -30.22 26.61
N PRO A 156 -5.21 -31.47 26.12
CA PRO A 156 -5.09 -31.77 24.70
C PRO A 156 -6.12 -31.04 23.83
N LYS A 157 -7.37 -30.89 24.32
CA LYS A 157 -8.44 -30.17 23.61
C LYS A 157 -8.21 -28.66 23.65
N VAL A 158 -7.72 -28.13 24.78
CA VAL A 158 -7.32 -26.72 24.93
C VAL A 158 -6.21 -26.38 23.93
N THR A 159 -5.20 -27.25 23.82
CA THR A 159 -4.09 -27.10 22.86
C THR A 159 -4.60 -27.13 21.42
N ALA A 160 -5.50 -28.06 21.07
CA ALA A 160 -6.10 -28.13 19.73
C ALA A 160 -6.88 -26.87 19.37
N VAL A 161 -7.70 -26.33 20.29
CA VAL A 161 -8.42 -25.07 20.09
C VAL A 161 -7.46 -23.90 19.90
N ARG A 162 -6.38 -23.83 20.70
CA ARG A 162 -5.35 -22.78 20.57
C ARG A 162 -4.67 -22.83 19.20
N ALA A 163 -4.32 -24.02 18.73
CA ALA A 163 -3.71 -24.21 17.42
C ALA A 163 -4.67 -23.82 16.28
N ALA A 164 -5.94 -24.26 16.36
CA ALA A 164 -6.95 -23.93 15.35
C ALA A 164 -7.26 -22.43 15.32
N TRP A 165 -7.33 -21.77 16.49
CA TRP A 165 -7.50 -20.32 16.57
C TRP A 165 -6.34 -19.59 15.89
N LYS A 166 -5.09 -20.00 16.15
CA LYS A 166 -3.91 -19.39 15.55
C LYS A 166 -3.94 -19.55 14.02
N ALA A 167 -4.18 -20.77 13.53
CA ALA A 167 -4.28 -21.05 12.11
C ALA A 167 -5.38 -20.21 11.43
N TRP A 168 -6.54 -20.05 12.08
CA TRP A 168 -7.60 -19.18 11.57
C TRP A 168 -7.19 -17.72 11.52
N ARG A 169 -6.58 -17.17 12.59
CA ARG A 169 -6.11 -15.77 12.60
C ARG A 169 -5.02 -15.51 11.56
N ASP A 170 -4.09 -16.45 11.39
CA ASP A 170 -3.02 -16.37 10.39
C ASP A 170 -3.63 -16.38 8.97
N ALA A 171 -4.61 -17.25 8.70
CA ALA A 171 -5.31 -17.31 7.42
C ALA A 171 -6.13 -16.05 7.12
N VAL A 172 -6.82 -15.50 8.13
CA VAL A 172 -7.56 -14.23 7.99
C VAL A 172 -6.61 -13.08 7.68
N SER A 173 -5.50 -12.96 8.41
CA SER A 173 -4.51 -11.91 8.18
C SER A 173 -3.88 -12.01 6.78
N ALA A 174 -3.60 -13.23 6.31
CA ALA A 174 -3.11 -13.46 4.95
C ALA A 174 -4.15 -13.05 3.88
N ALA A 175 -5.42 -13.40 4.08
CA ALA A 175 -6.50 -13.03 3.17
C ALA A 175 -6.76 -11.51 3.14
N GLU A 176 -6.70 -10.84 4.29
CA GLU A 176 -6.82 -9.37 4.40
C GLU A 176 -5.66 -8.68 3.68
N SER A 177 -4.41 -9.13 3.90
CA SER A 177 -3.24 -8.60 3.21
C SER A 177 -3.33 -8.75 1.69
N LEU A 178 -3.76 -9.92 1.21
CA LEU A 178 -3.98 -10.15 -0.22
C LEU A 178 -5.12 -9.29 -0.76
N ARG A 179 -6.21 -9.10 -0.01
CA ARG A 179 -7.32 -8.23 -0.41
C ARG A 179 -6.87 -6.78 -0.55
N GLU A 180 -6.08 -6.26 0.39
CA GLU A 180 -5.54 -4.90 0.29
C GLU A 180 -4.63 -4.72 -0.93
N ARG A 181 -3.77 -5.71 -1.22
CA ARG A 181 -2.92 -5.69 -2.40
C ARG A 181 -3.74 -5.75 -3.70
N ALA A 182 -4.75 -6.61 -3.74
CA ALA A 182 -5.66 -6.73 -4.88
C ALA A 182 -6.48 -5.44 -5.10
N ALA A 183 -6.94 -4.79 -4.02
CA ALA A 183 -7.68 -3.52 -4.14
C ALA A 183 -6.82 -2.39 -4.72
N ARG A 184 -5.54 -2.29 -4.33
CA ARG A 184 -4.60 -1.34 -4.93
C ARG A 184 -4.35 -1.66 -6.40
N ALA A 185 -4.13 -2.93 -6.72
CA ALA A 185 -3.94 -3.40 -8.09
C ALA A 185 -5.19 -3.17 -8.97
N ALA A 186 -6.40 -3.32 -8.42
CA ALA A 186 -7.65 -3.11 -9.15
C ALA A 186 -7.86 -1.63 -9.53
N ALA A 187 -7.49 -0.69 -8.65
CA ALA A 187 -7.53 0.74 -8.98
C ALA A 187 -6.57 1.08 -10.12
N GLU A 188 -5.38 0.48 -10.14
CA GLU A 188 -4.43 0.60 -11.24
C GLU A 188 -4.95 -0.10 -12.52
N ALA A 189 -5.67 -1.22 -12.39
CA ALA A 189 -6.19 -1.99 -13.51
C ALA A 189 -7.22 -1.22 -14.35
N GLU A 190 -8.10 -0.43 -13.72
CA GLU A 190 -9.08 0.39 -14.46
C GLU A 190 -8.36 1.40 -15.38
N GLU A 191 -7.35 2.08 -14.83
CA GLU A 191 -6.52 3.00 -15.60
C GLU A 191 -5.74 2.30 -16.71
N LEU A 192 -5.10 1.16 -16.40
CA LEU A 192 -4.36 0.37 -17.38
C LEU A 192 -5.27 -0.15 -18.49
N THR A 193 -6.51 -0.56 -18.18
CA THR A 193 -7.50 -1.02 -19.16
C THR A 193 -7.89 0.11 -20.11
N ALA A 194 -8.15 1.31 -19.58
CA ALA A 194 -8.47 2.47 -20.41
C ALA A 194 -7.31 2.87 -21.33
N ARG A 195 -6.06 2.82 -20.82
CA ARG A 195 -4.84 3.08 -21.61
C ARG A 195 -4.62 2.01 -22.69
N LEU A 196 -4.81 0.74 -22.36
CA LEU A 196 -4.70 -0.36 -23.33
C LEU A 196 -5.73 -0.23 -24.46
N ALA A 197 -6.99 0.07 -24.13
CA ALA A 197 -8.05 0.27 -25.11
C ALA A 197 -7.79 1.48 -26.05
N GLU A 198 -7.07 2.50 -25.57
CA GLU A 198 -6.60 3.61 -26.42
C GLU A 198 -5.49 3.15 -27.37
N LEU A 199 -4.49 2.42 -26.86
CA LEU A 199 -3.40 1.86 -27.67
C LEU A 199 -3.87 0.81 -28.68
N ASP A 200 -4.85 -0.02 -28.32
CA ASP A 200 -5.45 -1.01 -29.21
C ASP A 200 -6.20 -0.35 -30.38
N ARG A 201 -6.91 0.75 -30.12
CA ARG A 201 -7.57 1.54 -31.17
C ARG A 201 -6.58 2.28 -32.04
N LEU A 202 -5.48 2.77 -31.46
CA LEU A 202 -4.42 3.47 -32.19
C LEU A 202 -3.59 2.49 -33.03
N ASP A 203 -3.41 1.25 -32.58
CA ASP A 203 -2.60 0.20 -33.21
C ASP A 203 -1.23 0.69 -33.75
N PRO A 204 -0.39 1.31 -32.88
CA PRO A 204 0.89 1.87 -33.31
C PRO A 204 1.83 0.77 -33.81
N LYS A 205 2.64 1.09 -34.83
CA LYS A 205 3.67 0.19 -35.38
C LYS A 205 5.08 0.73 -35.10
N VAL A 206 6.04 -0.19 -35.02
CA VAL A 206 7.45 0.15 -34.83
C VAL A 206 7.97 0.89 -36.06
N GLY A 207 8.59 2.05 -35.86
CA GLY A 207 9.14 2.88 -36.94
C GLY A 207 8.10 3.65 -37.75
N GLU A 208 6.84 3.64 -37.32
CA GLU A 208 5.74 4.33 -38.00
C GLU A 208 5.93 5.85 -37.99
N GLU A 209 6.43 6.42 -36.89
CA GLU A 209 6.67 7.87 -36.80
C GLU A 209 7.68 8.33 -37.87
N LEU A 210 8.78 7.58 -38.03
CA LEU A 210 9.81 7.91 -38.99
C LEU A 210 9.27 7.87 -40.42
N GLN A 211 8.53 6.80 -40.77
CA GLN A 211 7.92 6.64 -42.09
C GLN A 211 6.95 7.77 -42.41
N LEU A 212 6.06 8.11 -41.47
CA LEU A 212 5.11 9.20 -41.65
C LEU A 212 5.79 10.57 -41.71
N ALA A 213 6.89 10.78 -40.97
CA ALA A 213 7.65 12.02 -41.02
C ALA A 213 8.36 12.21 -42.38
N GLU A 214 8.93 11.15 -42.94
CA GLU A 214 9.52 11.14 -44.27
C GLU A 214 8.46 11.39 -45.35
N GLU A 215 7.34 10.68 -45.28
CA GLU A 215 6.21 10.85 -46.20
C GLU A 215 5.66 12.27 -46.15
N ARG A 216 5.44 12.83 -44.96
CA ARG A 216 4.99 14.21 -44.76
C ARG A 216 5.95 15.23 -45.39
N ALA A 217 7.26 15.03 -45.25
CA ALA A 217 8.26 15.92 -45.82
C ALA A 217 8.18 15.93 -47.36
N ILE A 218 8.02 14.75 -47.97
CA ILE A 218 7.86 14.61 -49.43
C ILE A 218 6.56 15.26 -49.88
N LEU A 219 5.42 14.89 -49.28
CA LEU A 219 4.10 15.40 -49.64
C LEU A 219 4.01 16.93 -49.48
N GLY A 220 4.55 17.48 -48.40
CA GLY A 220 4.57 18.92 -48.17
C GLY A 220 5.48 19.68 -49.14
N ALA A 221 6.56 19.06 -49.63
CA ALA A 221 7.37 19.63 -50.71
C ALA A 221 6.64 19.59 -52.05
N SER A 222 5.93 18.49 -52.35
CA SER A 222 5.11 18.34 -53.55
C SER A 222 3.95 19.35 -53.61
N GLU A 223 3.25 19.59 -52.50
CA GLU A 223 2.19 20.62 -52.43
C GLU A 223 2.71 22.02 -52.74
N LYS A 224 3.86 22.39 -52.18
CA LYS A 224 4.50 23.69 -52.45
C LYS A 224 4.94 23.81 -53.91
N ALA A 225 5.57 22.77 -54.44
CA ALA A 225 5.98 22.74 -55.84
C ALA A 225 4.77 22.89 -56.78
N MET A 226 3.66 22.22 -56.48
CA MET A 226 2.41 22.35 -57.24
C MET A 226 1.83 23.77 -57.16
N ALA A 227 1.87 24.40 -56.00
CA ALA A 227 1.44 25.79 -55.84
C ALA A 227 2.33 26.76 -56.66
N ASP A 228 3.65 26.54 -56.67
CA ASP A 228 4.60 27.33 -57.45
C ASP A 228 4.39 27.12 -58.96
N ILE A 229 4.14 25.88 -59.41
CA ILE A 229 3.83 25.54 -60.80
C ILE A 229 2.51 26.20 -61.24
N ALA A 230 1.48 26.14 -60.39
CA ALA A 230 0.21 26.83 -60.64
C ALA A 230 0.39 28.35 -60.75
N SER A 231 1.22 28.93 -59.88
CA SER A 231 1.58 30.36 -59.96
C SER A 231 2.33 30.71 -61.24
N ALA A 232 3.28 29.85 -61.67
CA ALA A 232 3.98 30.01 -62.94
C ALA A 232 3.03 29.95 -64.14
N ARG A 233 2.06 29.02 -64.14
CA ARG A 233 1.02 28.91 -65.17
C ARG A 233 0.15 30.17 -65.24
N GLU A 234 -0.25 30.70 -64.08
CA GLU A 234 -1.01 31.94 -64.00
C GLU A 234 -0.20 33.15 -64.50
N ALA A 235 1.08 33.24 -64.13
CA ALA A 235 1.98 34.31 -64.58
C ALA A 235 2.23 34.31 -66.09
N LEU A 236 2.21 33.14 -66.74
CA LEU A 236 2.21 33.00 -68.20
C LEU A 236 0.89 33.42 -68.86
N GLY A 237 -0.14 33.77 -68.07
CA GLY A 237 -1.46 34.16 -68.54
C GLY A 237 -2.34 32.98 -68.96
N GLY A 238 -1.94 31.74 -68.67
CA GLY A 238 -2.61 30.52 -69.13
C GLY A 238 -3.01 30.61 -70.62
N ASP A 239 -4.24 30.26 -70.94
CA ASP A 239 -4.75 30.30 -72.32
C ASP A 239 -4.95 31.75 -72.87
N GLN A 240 -4.87 32.78 -72.01
CA GLN A 240 -5.07 34.17 -72.43
C GLN A 240 -3.88 34.71 -73.22
N LEU A 241 -2.65 34.28 -72.93
CA LEU A 241 -1.48 34.70 -73.69
C LEU A 241 -1.55 34.20 -75.13
N SER A 242 -1.76 32.89 -75.29
CA SER A 242 -1.90 32.23 -76.59
C SER A 242 -3.06 32.80 -77.40
N SER A 243 -4.22 33.04 -76.77
CA SER A 243 -5.38 33.63 -77.47
C SER A 243 -5.13 35.08 -77.91
N ARG A 244 -4.43 35.90 -77.11
CA ARG A 244 -4.03 37.27 -77.47
C ARG A 244 -3.01 37.29 -78.62
N MET A 245 -2.01 36.40 -78.58
CA MET A 245 -1.03 36.28 -79.67
C MET A 245 -1.68 35.81 -80.97
N ALA A 246 -2.59 34.82 -80.92
CA ALA A 246 -3.36 34.39 -82.09
C ALA A 246 -4.25 35.52 -82.67
N ALA A 247 -4.82 36.37 -81.81
CA ALA A 247 -5.57 37.55 -82.25
C ALA A 247 -4.65 38.61 -82.91
N ALA A 248 -3.46 38.85 -82.34
CA ALA A 248 -2.47 39.77 -82.91
C ALA A 248 -1.97 39.28 -84.29
N PHE A 249 -1.70 37.97 -84.42
CA PHE A 249 -1.34 37.34 -85.69
C PHE A 249 -2.42 37.58 -86.77
N ARG A 250 -3.68 37.27 -86.47
CA ARG A 250 -4.81 37.51 -87.38
C ARG A 250 -4.93 38.98 -87.78
N ALA A 251 -4.76 39.91 -86.83
CA ALA A 251 -4.82 41.34 -87.12
C ALA A 251 -3.72 41.80 -88.08
N LEU A 252 -2.49 41.27 -87.93
CA LEU A 252 -1.37 41.55 -88.82
C LEU A 252 -1.58 40.97 -90.22
N ASP A 253 -2.09 39.74 -90.32
CA ASP A 253 -2.40 39.14 -91.64
C ASP A 253 -3.56 39.85 -92.35
N HIS A 254 -4.58 40.29 -91.60
CA HIS A 254 -5.63 41.16 -92.15
C HIS A 254 -5.08 42.51 -92.62
N ALA A 255 -4.16 43.14 -91.89
CA ALA A 255 -3.51 44.38 -92.31
C ALA A 255 -2.68 44.18 -93.59
N ARG A 256 -1.95 43.06 -93.69
CA ARG A 256 -1.19 42.67 -94.88
C ARG A 256 -2.10 42.47 -96.08
N THR A 257 -3.20 41.73 -95.91
CA THR A 257 -4.20 41.49 -96.97
C THR A 257 -4.81 42.79 -97.48
N ARG A 258 -5.15 43.73 -96.58
CA ARG A 258 -5.65 45.06 -96.97
C ARG A 258 -4.62 45.86 -97.76
N ALA A 259 -3.33 45.81 -97.38
CA ALA A 259 -2.27 46.50 -98.10
C ALA A 259 -2.11 45.97 -99.53
N VAL A 260 -2.19 44.65 -99.72
CA VAL A 260 -2.15 44.02 -101.05
C VAL A 260 -3.38 44.40 -101.88
N GLN A 261 -4.59 44.34 -101.30
CA GLN A 261 -5.83 44.75 -101.96
C GLN A 261 -5.84 46.23 -102.38
N ALA A 262 -5.14 47.09 -101.63
CA ALA A 262 -4.97 48.51 -101.95
C ALA A 262 -3.95 48.78 -103.08
N GLY A 263 -3.38 47.73 -103.69
CA GLY A 263 -2.48 47.83 -104.84
C GLY A 263 -0.98 47.79 -104.49
N ALA A 264 -0.60 47.50 -103.25
CA ALA A 264 0.79 47.24 -102.90
C ALA A 264 1.20 45.85 -103.40
N GLY A 265 2.21 45.79 -104.28
CA GLY A 265 2.81 44.51 -104.70
C GLY A 265 3.48 43.77 -103.54
N GLU A 266 3.74 42.47 -103.70
CA GLU A 266 4.36 41.64 -102.64
C GLU A 266 5.74 42.14 -102.19
N ASP A 267 6.49 42.80 -103.08
CA ASP A 267 7.81 43.36 -102.79
C ASP A 267 7.75 44.73 -102.09
N ASN A 268 6.55 45.25 -101.82
CA ASN A 268 6.41 46.52 -101.12
C ASN A 268 6.88 46.40 -99.67
N VAL A 269 7.72 47.34 -99.23
CA VAL A 269 8.28 47.42 -97.87
C VAL A 269 7.23 47.24 -96.77
N VAL A 270 6.02 47.77 -96.94
CA VAL A 270 4.94 47.65 -95.94
C VAL A 270 4.45 46.21 -95.84
N VAL A 271 4.24 45.53 -96.98
CA VAL A 271 3.81 44.13 -97.03
C VAL A 271 4.88 43.21 -96.44
N GLN A 272 6.15 43.44 -96.77
CA GLN A 272 7.27 42.68 -96.22
C GLN A 272 7.41 42.86 -94.70
N ARG A 273 7.26 44.09 -94.19
CA ARG A 273 7.30 44.36 -92.73
C ARG A 273 6.12 43.72 -91.99
N LEU A 274 4.91 43.76 -92.57
CA LEU A 274 3.74 43.10 -91.99
C LEU A 274 3.88 41.57 -91.98
N ARG A 275 4.45 40.99 -93.06
CA ARG A 275 4.78 39.55 -93.12
C ARG A 275 5.78 39.18 -92.03
N ALA A 276 6.89 39.91 -91.92
CA ALA A 276 7.91 39.67 -90.89
C ALA A 276 7.35 39.82 -89.47
N ALA A 277 6.46 40.79 -89.23
CA ALA A 277 5.78 40.96 -87.95
C ALA A 277 4.83 39.80 -87.64
N ALA A 278 4.03 39.34 -88.62
CA ALA A 278 3.15 38.20 -88.46
C ALA A 278 3.95 36.92 -88.16
N GLU A 279 5.02 36.65 -88.91
CA GLU A 279 5.92 35.51 -88.66
C GLU A 279 6.59 35.57 -87.28
N ALA A 280 6.96 36.77 -86.81
CA ALA A 280 7.52 36.93 -85.46
C ALA A 280 6.49 36.63 -84.36
N VAL A 281 5.23 37.06 -84.54
CA VAL A 281 4.13 36.75 -83.60
C VAL A 281 3.76 35.27 -83.65
N ASP A 282 3.77 34.64 -84.82
CA ASP A 282 3.48 33.21 -84.99
C ASP A 282 4.51 32.33 -84.26
N ARG A 283 5.82 32.62 -84.43
CA ARG A 283 6.88 31.95 -83.65
C ARG A 283 6.69 32.14 -82.15
N ALA A 284 6.38 33.36 -81.71
CA ALA A 284 6.13 33.63 -80.29
C ALA A 284 4.89 32.87 -79.75
N LEU A 285 3.85 32.69 -80.58
CA LEU A 285 2.67 31.92 -80.23
C LEU A 285 3.00 30.44 -80.02
N VAL A 286 3.76 29.83 -80.95
CA VAL A 286 4.18 28.43 -80.82
C VAL A 286 5.01 28.23 -79.55
N GLU A 287 6.01 29.08 -79.34
CA GLU A 287 6.87 29.03 -78.13
C GLU A 287 6.05 29.22 -76.84
N ALA A 288 5.05 30.11 -76.84
CA ALA A 288 4.16 30.30 -75.69
C ALA A 288 3.30 29.06 -75.40
N GLN A 289 2.78 28.40 -76.44
CA GLN A 289 2.01 27.16 -76.30
C GLN A 289 2.88 26.02 -75.76
N GLU A 290 4.11 25.88 -76.26
CA GLU A 290 5.08 24.90 -75.78
C GLU A 290 5.47 25.16 -74.32
N ALA A 291 5.68 26.42 -73.92
CA ALA A 291 5.98 26.79 -72.55
C ALA A 291 4.83 26.43 -71.59
N ILE A 292 3.58 26.72 -71.96
CA ILE A 292 2.39 26.37 -71.17
C ILE A 292 2.27 24.84 -71.03
N ALA A 293 2.43 24.11 -72.14
CA ALA A 293 2.39 22.65 -72.13
C ALA A 293 3.51 22.03 -71.28
N ALA A 294 4.71 22.62 -71.30
CA ALA A 294 5.82 22.18 -70.46
C ALA A 294 5.54 22.39 -68.95
N VAL A 295 4.88 23.49 -68.59
CA VAL A 295 4.45 23.74 -67.20
C VAL A 295 3.36 22.75 -66.77
N ASP A 296 2.41 22.42 -67.64
CA ASP A 296 1.38 21.40 -67.35
C ASP A 296 1.99 20.01 -67.17
N ASN A 297 2.89 19.61 -68.07
CA ASN A 297 3.60 18.33 -67.95
C ASN A 297 4.45 18.26 -66.67
N ALA A 298 4.99 19.39 -66.20
CA ALA A 298 5.72 19.45 -64.94
C ALA A 298 4.78 19.25 -63.74
N ALA A 299 3.53 19.71 -63.81
CA ALA A 299 2.50 19.47 -62.80
C ALA A 299 2.14 17.97 -62.74
N ASP A 300 1.98 17.32 -63.90
CA ASP A 300 1.63 15.89 -64.01
C ASP A 300 2.69 14.94 -63.42
N ALA A 301 3.92 15.42 -63.25
CA ALA A 301 4.99 14.63 -62.62
C ALA A 301 4.79 14.44 -61.10
N PHE A 302 3.92 15.21 -60.46
CA PHE A 302 3.64 15.10 -59.03
C PHE A 302 2.40 14.23 -58.79
N ASP A 303 2.59 13.12 -58.06
CA ASP A 303 1.49 12.27 -57.59
C ASP A 303 0.76 12.97 -56.42
N PHE A 304 -0.23 13.79 -56.76
CA PHE A 304 -1.01 14.57 -55.79
C PHE A 304 -2.35 13.88 -55.49
N GLU A 305 -2.43 13.27 -54.31
CA GLU A 305 -3.70 12.77 -53.77
C GLU A 305 -4.23 13.74 -52.70
N PRO A 306 -5.38 14.41 -52.94
CA PRO A 306 -5.95 15.36 -51.99
C PRO A 306 -6.17 14.76 -50.59
N GLY A 307 -5.70 15.46 -49.56
CA GLY A 307 -5.88 15.08 -48.15
C GLY A 307 -4.96 13.96 -47.65
N ARG A 308 -4.02 13.47 -48.48
CA ARG A 308 -3.04 12.47 -48.04
C ARG A 308 -2.03 13.06 -47.04
N LEU A 309 -1.62 14.31 -47.24
CA LEU A 309 -0.78 15.04 -46.28
C LEU A 309 -1.53 15.21 -44.94
N ASP A 310 -2.78 15.66 -44.97
CA ASP A 310 -3.60 15.84 -43.77
C ASP A 310 -3.74 14.53 -42.97
N LYS A 311 -4.02 13.40 -43.64
CA LYS A 311 -4.08 12.08 -43.01
C LYS A 311 -2.77 11.68 -42.34
N ALA A 312 -1.64 11.92 -43.01
CA ALA A 312 -0.32 11.62 -42.46
C ALA A 312 -0.03 12.49 -41.23
N GLU A 313 -0.38 13.77 -41.27
CA GLU A 313 -0.25 14.68 -40.13
C GLU A 313 -1.16 14.28 -38.96
N GLU A 314 -2.44 14.02 -39.20
CA GLU A 314 -3.40 13.54 -38.19
C GLU A 314 -2.90 12.28 -37.49
N ARG A 315 -2.38 11.31 -38.26
CA ARG A 315 -1.81 10.07 -37.73
C ARG A 315 -0.58 10.36 -36.86
N LEU A 316 0.33 11.21 -37.33
CA LEU A 316 1.53 11.61 -36.58
C LEU A 316 1.18 12.32 -35.27
N PHE A 317 0.16 13.19 -35.30
CA PHE A 317 -0.33 13.89 -34.12
C PHE A 317 -0.97 12.93 -33.12
N ALA A 318 -1.77 11.95 -33.57
CA ALA A 318 -2.37 10.94 -32.71
C ALA A 318 -1.32 10.09 -32.00
N LEU A 319 -0.30 9.64 -32.74
CA LEU A 319 0.82 8.88 -32.20
C LEU A 319 1.58 9.68 -31.13
N ARG A 320 1.94 10.93 -31.42
CA ARG A 320 2.65 11.82 -30.46
C ARG A 320 1.81 12.22 -29.26
N ALA A 321 0.49 12.33 -29.42
CA ALA A 321 -0.41 12.60 -28.30
C ALA A 321 -0.44 11.42 -27.33
N ALA A 322 -0.55 10.19 -27.83
CA ALA A 322 -0.50 8.98 -27.03
C ALA A 322 0.87 8.83 -26.32
N ALA A 323 1.96 9.05 -27.04
CA ALA A 323 3.32 9.02 -26.50
C ALA A 323 3.50 9.99 -25.32
N ARG A 324 3.03 11.24 -25.46
CA ARG A 324 3.05 12.25 -24.38
C ARG A 324 2.17 11.85 -23.20
N LYS A 325 0.98 11.30 -23.44
CA LYS A 325 0.05 10.86 -22.39
C LYS A 325 0.63 9.71 -21.56
N LEU A 326 1.36 8.80 -22.20
CA LEU A 326 2.00 7.64 -21.57
C LEU A 326 3.44 7.91 -21.12
N ASN A 327 3.99 9.08 -21.43
CA ASN A 327 5.36 9.48 -21.12
C ASN A 327 6.42 8.50 -21.67
N VAL A 328 6.23 8.07 -22.91
CA VAL A 328 7.15 7.19 -23.66
C VAL A 328 7.50 7.82 -25.01
N LEU A 329 8.52 7.30 -25.69
CA LEU A 329 8.77 7.67 -27.08
C LEU A 329 7.69 7.05 -27.98
N THR A 330 7.41 7.68 -29.12
CA THR A 330 6.40 7.18 -30.06
C THR A 330 6.70 5.77 -30.54
N ASP A 331 7.98 5.47 -30.82
CA ASP A 331 8.42 4.15 -31.26
C ASP A 331 8.31 3.07 -30.17
N ASP A 332 8.21 3.47 -28.90
CA ASP A 332 8.05 2.56 -27.77
C ASP A 332 6.58 2.21 -27.49
N LEU A 333 5.61 2.89 -28.11
CA LEU A 333 4.18 2.63 -27.92
C LEU A 333 3.77 1.16 -28.13
N PRO A 334 4.29 0.42 -29.13
CA PRO A 334 3.97 -1.00 -29.30
C PRO A 334 4.50 -1.87 -28.14
N ALA A 335 5.70 -1.56 -27.62
CA ALA A 335 6.26 -2.27 -26.48
C ALA A 335 5.49 -1.94 -25.19
N GLU A 336 5.09 -0.68 -25.02
CA GLU A 336 4.28 -0.23 -23.90
C GLU A 336 2.90 -0.90 -23.88
N ARG A 337 2.28 -1.08 -25.05
CA ARG A 337 1.03 -1.85 -25.21
C ARG A 337 1.17 -3.27 -24.65
N LEU A 338 2.25 -3.98 -25.01
CA LEU A 338 2.52 -5.33 -24.51
C LEU A 338 2.75 -5.33 -22.99
N ARG A 339 3.50 -4.35 -22.48
CA ARG A 339 3.79 -4.21 -21.05
C ARG A 339 2.51 -4.00 -20.23
N ILE A 340 1.60 -3.14 -20.71
CA ILE A 340 0.32 -2.89 -20.06
C ILE A 340 -0.56 -4.14 -20.08
N ALA A 341 -0.61 -4.86 -21.21
CA ALA A 341 -1.37 -6.11 -21.31
C ALA A 341 -0.86 -7.19 -20.36
N GLU A 342 0.48 -7.34 -20.22
CA GLU A 342 1.07 -8.28 -19.27
C GLU A 342 0.79 -7.88 -17.82
N ALA A 343 0.88 -6.59 -17.49
CA ALA A 343 0.53 -6.07 -16.17
C ALA A 343 -0.92 -6.39 -15.79
N LEU A 344 -1.87 -6.18 -16.71
CA LEU A 344 -3.28 -6.54 -16.50
C LEU A 344 -3.48 -8.03 -16.25
N ARG A 345 -2.82 -8.90 -17.04
CA ARG A 345 -2.90 -10.36 -16.84
C ARG A 345 -2.41 -10.79 -15.45
N LEU A 346 -1.32 -10.21 -14.97
CA LEU A 346 -0.80 -10.49 -13.63
C LEU A 346 -1.76 -10.06 -12.52
N ILE A 347 -2.55 -9.00 -12.76
CA ILE A 347 -3.59 -8.54 -11.83
C ILE A 347 -4.77 -9.52 -11.83
N GLU A 348 -5.20 -10.02 -12.99
CA GLU A 348 -6.27 -11.04 -13.09
C GLU A 348 -5.89 -12.34 -12.36
N ASP A 349 -4.64 -12.80 -12.50
CA ASP A 349 -4.14 -13.99 -11.78
C ASP A 349 -4.23 -13.83 -10.24
N SER A 350 -4.14 -12.59 -9.73
CA SER A 350 -4.23 -12.30 -8.29
C SER A 350 -5.62 -12.51 -7.70
N GLU A 351 -6.68 -12.45 -8.51
CA GLU A 351 -8.05 -12.72 -8.07
C GLU A 351 -8.24 -14.19 -7.69
N THR A 352 -7.60 -15.10 -8.43
CA THR A 352 -7.62 -16.54 -8.10
C THR A 352 -6.95 -16.82 -6.75
N ALA A 353 -5.81 -16.15 -6.48
CA ALA A 353 -5.11 -16.26 -5.20
C ALA A 353 -5.96 -15.73 -4.04
N LEU A 354 -6.71 -14.64 -4.26
CA LEU A 354 -7.62 -14.08 -3.26
C LEU A 354 -8.76 -15.06 -2.91
N ASN A 355 -9.35 -15.70 -3.93
CA ASN A 355 -10.40 -16.70 -3.73
C ASN A 355 -9.89 -17.92 -2.95
N HIS A 356 -8.68 -18.40 -3.26
CA HIS A 356 -8.05 -19.48 -2.51
C HIS A 356 -7.78 -19.10 -1.04
N ALA A 357 -7.27 -17.89 -0.78
CA ALA A 357 -7.01 -17.41 0.57
C ALA A 357 -8.31 -17.26 1.39
N ALA A 358 -9.38 -16.76 0.77
CA ALA A 358 -10.69 -16.66 1.40
C ALA A 358 -11.28 -18.03 1.77
N ALA A 359 -11.16 -19.02 0.87
CA ALA A 359 -11.58 -20.39 1.13
C ALA A 359 -10.77 -21.03 2.27
N ALA A 360 -9.46 -20.81 2.33
CA ALA A 360 -8.60 -21.30 3.41
C ALA A 360 -8.99 -20.69 4.77
N ALA A 361 -9.28 -19.39 4.83
CA ALA A 361 -9.77 -18.74 6.04
C ALA A 361 -11.11 -19.31 6.52
N ALA A 362 -12.06 -19.55 5.62
CA ALA A 362 -13.35 -20.16 5.96
C ALA A 362 -13.20 -21.61 6.46
N ALA A 363 -12.33 -22.40 5.84
CA ALA A 363 -12.03 -23.76 6.30
C ALA A 363 -11.38 -23.77 7.69
N ALA A 364 -10.44 -22.87 7.94
CA ALA A 364 -9.79 -22.72 9.25
C ALA A 364 -10.79 -22.25 10.33
N GLU A 365 -11.74 -21.38 9.98
CA GLU A 365 -12.82 -20.98 10.89
C GLU A 365 -13.69 -22.19 11.28
N GLY A 366 -14.09 -23.01 10.30
CA GLY A 366 -14.83 -24.25 10.55
C GLY A 366 -14.10 -25.17 11.53
N ALA A 367 -12.82 -25.44 11.28
CA ALA A 367 -11.99 -26.26 12.16
C ALA A 367 -11.87 -25.69 13.58
N TYR A 368 -11.75 -24.36 13.71
CA TYR A 368 -11.75 -23.69 15.01
C TYR A 368 -13.10 -23.85 15.74
N ARG A 369 -14.23 -23.65 15.04
CA ARG A 369 -15.57 -23.79 15.63
C ARG A 369 -15.83 -25.23 16.10
N ASP A 370 -15.41 -26.22 15.33
CA ASP A 370 -15.56 -27.64 15.70
C ASP A 370 -14.72 -28.01 16.93
N ALA A 371 -13.46 -27.57 16.96
CA ALA A 371 -12.59 -27.77 18.12
C ALA A 371 -13.14 -27.06 19.37
N ALA A 372 -13.61 -25.82 19.21
CA ALA A 372 -14.19 -25.04 20.29
C ALA A 372 -15.50 -25.67 20.82
N GLY A 373 -16.36 -26.15 19.93
CA GLY A 373 -17.58 -26.90 20.28
C GLY A 373 -17.26 -28.16 21.07
N THR A 374 -16.27 -28.93 20.63
CA THR A 374 -15.79 -30.14 21.32
C THR A 374 -15.25 -29.84 22.72
N LEU A 375 -14.45 -28.77 22.87
CA LEU A 375 -13.93 -28.35 24.17
C LEU A 375 -15.05 -27.85 25.08
N SER A 376 -16.05 -27.15 24.52
CA SER A 376 -17.17 -26.59 25.29
C SER A 376 -18.05 -27.70 25.87
N ALA A 377 -18.36 -28.73 25.08
CA ALA A 377 -19.07 -29.91 25.55
C ALA A 377 -18.28 -30.67 26.64
N ALA A 378 -16.96 -30.82 26.46
CA ALA A 378 -16.11 -31.48 27.45
C ALA A 378 -16.00 -30.69 28.76
N ARG A 379 -15.97 -29.36 28.71
CA ARG A 379 -16.02 -28.48 29.89
C ARG A 379 -17.34 -28.58 30.63
N ALA A 380 -18.47 -28.66 29.91
CA ALA A 380 -19.78 -28.82 30.52
C ALA A 380 -19.89 -30.14 31.30
N ASP A 381 -19.43 -31.24 30.71
CA ASP A 381 -19.36 -32.57 31.35
C ASP A 381 -18.43 -32.56 32.57
N ALA A 382 -17.21 -32.01 32.43
CA ALA A 382 -16.29 -31.86 33.55
C ALA A 382 -16.87 -30.99 34.67
N GLY A 383 -17.64 -29.95 34.32
CA GLY A 383 -18.29 -29.06 35.28
C GLY A 383 -19.38 -29.76 36.08
N ALA A 384 -20.20 -30.58 35.42
CA ALA A 384 -21.20 -31.41 36.09
C ALA A 384 -20.55 -32.39 37.08
N ARG A 385 -19.48 -33.09 36.65
CA ARG A 385 -18.73 -33.99 37.54
C ARG A 385 -18.05 -33.26 38.69
N LEU A 386 -17.57 -32.04 38.49
CA LEU A 386 -16.92 -31.27 39.55
C LEU A 386 -17.95 -30.83 40.60
N ALA A 387 -19.16 -30.45 40.17
CA ALA A 387 -20.25 -30.02 41.04
C ALA A 387 -20.84 -31.15 41.91
N GLU A 388 -20.62 -32.42 41.59
CA GLU A 388 -21.01 -33.56 42.44
C GLU A 388 -19.98 -33.88 43.53
N VAL A 389 -18.72 -33.47 43.34
CA VAL A 389 -17.59 -33.80 44.22
C VAL A 389 -17.31 -32.67 45.23
N VAL A 390 -17.75 -31.45 44.92
CA VAL A 390 -17.70 -30.25 45.77
C VAL A 390 -19.05 -30.05 46.43
#